data_AF-A0A6P0WIY6-F1
#
_entry.id   AF-A0A6P0WIY6-F1
#
_cell.length_a   1.000
_cell.length_b   1.000
_cell.length_c   1.000
_cell.angle_alpha   90.00
_cell.angle_beta   90.00
_cell.angle_gamma   90.00
#
_symmetry.space_group_name_H-M   'P 1'
#
loop_
_entity.id
_entity.type
_entity.pdbx_description
1 polymer ?
#
loop_
_entity_poly.entity_id
_entity_poly.type
_entity_poly.pdbx_seq_one_letter_code
_entity_poly.pdbx_strand_id
1 'polypeptide(L)'
;MSSDETSLGDRLNSSQLKSFANNDLLGFKDIEITFDKIERFHELASRWHNETCGLSSITKKITNLNYLKIIAMGKAVVPLILYSLAQQPDHWFVALKALTDQDPTSPKSSFEEAVEAWLSWGRQEGLID
;
A
#
# COMPACT_ATOMS: atom_id res chain seq x y z
N MET A 1 6.09 -44.11 -1.51
CA MET A 1 7.21 -43.30 -0.98
C MET A 1 8.12 -42.98 -2.15
N SER A 2 8.43 -41.75 -2.52
CA SER A 2 7.93 -40.42 -2.21
C SER A 2 8.25 -39.65 -3.49
N SER A 3 7.28 -38.94 -4.04
CA SER A 3 7.50 -38.02 -5.16
C SER A 3 8.32 -36.86 -4.62
N ASP A 4 9.55 -36.69 -5.10
CA ASP A 4 10.35 -35.52 -4.77
C ASP A 4 9.67 -34.30 -5.39
N GLU A 5 9.30 -33.39 -4.49
CA GLU A 5 8.66 -32.11 -4.76
C GLU A 5 9.52 -31.28 -5.71
N THR A 6 8.98 -31.03 -6.90
CA THR A 6 9.43 -29.96 -7.79
C THR A 6 9.47 -28.65 -7.00
N SER A 7 10.69 -28.22 -6.68
CA SER A 7 11.02 -26.96 -6.03
C SER A 7 10.56 -25.78 -6.91
N LEU A 8 9.29 -25.39 -6.73
CA LEU A 8 8.66 -24.19 -7.29
C LEU A 8 9.19 -22.94 -6.56
N GLY A 9 10.48 -22.69 -6.70
CA GLY A 9 11.17 -21.57 -6.07
C GLY A 9 12.38 -21.08 -6.85
N ASP A 10 12.44 -21.35 -8.16
CA ASP A 10 13.51 -20.83 -9.01
C ASP A 10 13.39 -19.31 -9.11
N ARG A 11 14.35 -18.67 -8.42
CA ARG A 11 14.45 -17.24 -8.17
C ARG A 11 14.75 -16.55 -9.50
N LEU A 12 13.77 -15.82 -10.04
CA LEU A 12 14.06 -14.81 -11.07
C LEU A 12 15.11 -13.84 -10.50
N ASN A 13 16.29 -13.78 -11.11
CA ASN A 13 17.33 -12.86 -10.66
C ASN A 13 17.02 -11.42 -11.13
N SER A 14 17.54 -10.45 -10.37
CA SER A 14 17.33 -9.01 -10.58
C SER A 14 17.83 -8.50 -11.94
N SER A 15 18.71 -9.25 -12.62
CA SER A 15 19.19 -8.94 -13.96
C SER A 15 18.20 -9.37 -15.05
N GLN A 16 17.52 -10.51 -14.87
CA GLN A 16 16.48 -10.98 -15.78
C GLN A 16 15.25 -10.07 -15.74
N LEU A 17 14.79 -9.67 -14.54
CA LEU A 17 13.68 -8.72 -14.39
C LEU A 17 13.93 -7.36 -15.07
N LYS A 18 15.16 -6.84 -14.98
CA LYS A 18 15.56 -5.60 -15.66
C LYS A 18 15.59 -5.74 -17.19
N SER A 19 15.89 -6.93 -17.71
CA SER A 19 15.88 -7.16 -19.17
C SER A 19 14.46 -7.19 -19.74
N PHE A 20 13.48 -7.70 -18.99
CA PHE A 20 12.07 -7.67 -19.37
C PHE A 20 11.48 -6.25 -19.30
N ALA A 21 11.92 -5.45 -18.31
CA ALA A 21 11.48 -4.05 -18.16
C ALA A 21 12.02 -3.11 -19.26
N ASN A 22 13.12 -3.45 -19.92
CA ASN A 22 13.81 -2.52 -20.81
C ASN A 22 13.31 -2.50 -22.26
N ASN A 23 12.45 -3.43 -22.70
CA ASN A 23 12.15 -3.58 -24.12
C ASN A 23 10.67 -3.45 -24.55
N ASP A 24 9.71 -3.23 -23.66
CA ASP A 24 8.29 -3.11 -24.06
C ASP A 24 7.49 -1.96 -23.43
N LEU A 25 8.11 -1.02 -22.71
CA LEU A 25 7.39 0.13 -22.12
C LEU A 25 7.32 1.33 -23.06
N LEU A 26 6.71 1.11 -24.23
CA LEU A 26 6.15 2.17 -25.07
C LEU A 26 4.78 2.58 -24.50
N GLY A 27 4.68 3.77 -23.90
CA GLY A 27 3.41 4.53 -23.87
C GLY A 27 2.57 4.55 -22.60
N PHE A 28 2.97 3.95 -21.47
CA PHE A 28 2.22 4.04 -20.21
C PHE A 28 2.83 5.07 -19.27
N LYS A 29 2.30 6.29 -19.35
CA LYS A 29 2.85 7.46 -18.64
C LYS A 29 2.47 7.53 -17.17
N ASP A 30 1.51 6.75 -16.69
CA ASP A 30 0.95 6.94 -15.36
C ASP A 30 0.75 5.60 -14.64
N ILE A 31 1.51 5.44 -13.54
CA ILE A 31 1.38 4.41 -12.49
C ILE A 31 1.96 3.02 -12.83
N GLU A 32 3.29 2.91 -13.00
CA GLU A 32 3.99 1.67 -12.65
C GLU A 32 4.39 1.71 -11.16
N ILE A 33 3.64 1.01 -10.33
CA ILE A 33 4.13 0.63 -9.01
C ILE A 33 5.16 -0.49 -9.23
N THR A 34 6.43 -0.12 -9.37
CA THR A 34 7.51 -1.10 -9.53
C THR A 34 7.56 -2.03 -8.32
N PHE A 35 7.89 -3.32 -8.53
CA PHE A 35 7.99 -4.34 -7.47
C PHE A 35 8.75 -3.87 -6.21
N ASP A 36 9.85 -3.15 -6.41
CA ASP A 36 10.65 -2.53 -5.33
C ASP A 36 9.84 -1.59 -4.42
N LYS A 37 8.91 -0.82 -4.98
CA LYS A 37 8.01 0.07 -4.22
C LYS A 37 6.99 -0.72 -3.42
N ILE A 38 6.48 -1.83 -3.97
CA ILE A 38 5.54 -2.71 -3.26
C ILE A 38 6.23 -3.33 -2.05
N GLU A 39 7.41 -3.92 -2.26
CA GLU A 39 8.21 -4.53 -1.20
C GLU A 39 8.55 -3.50 -0.11
N ARG A 40 8.99 -2.30 -0.53
CA ARG A 40 9.29 -1.21 0.39
C ARG A 40 8.08 -0.77 1.20
N PHE A 41 6.91 -0.66 0.57
CA PHE A 41 5.66 -0.33 1.27
C PHE A 41 5.34 -1.39 2.32
N HIS A 42 5.37 -2.68 1.97
CA HIS A 42 5.07 -3.76 2.91
C HIS A 42 6.06 -3.82 4.07
N GLU A 43 7.36 -3.59 3.83
CA GLU A 43 8.37 -3.51 4.88
C GLU A 43 8.05 -2.39 5.87
N LEU A 44 7.75 -1.19 5.36
CA LEU A 44 7.43 -0.03 6.19
C LEU A 44 6.10 -0.21 6.93
N ALA A 45 5.08 -0.74 6.27
CA ALA A 45 3.76 -0.98 6.85
C ALA A 45 3.83 -2.03 7.96
N SER A 46 4.58 -3.12 7.75
CA SER A 46 4.79 -4.14 8.79
C SER A 46 5.52 -3.58 10.01
N ARG A 47 6.59 -2.80 9.81
CA ARG A 47 7.30 -2.14 10.92
C ARG A 47 6.42 -1.15 11.66
N TRP A 48 5.69 -0.32 10.91
CA TRP A 48 4.72 0.60 11.49
C TRP A 48 3.69 -0.13 12.34
N HIS A 49 3.09 -1.21 11.83
CA HIS A 49 2.10 -1.99 12.57
C HIS A 49 2.70 -2.58 13.85
N ASN A 50 3.88 -3.21 13.78
CA ASN A 50 4.54 -3.78 14.96
C ASN A 50 4.89 -2.73 16.02
N GLU A 51 5.30 -1.53 15.61
CA GLU A 51 5.63 -0.43 16.53
C GLU A 51 4.39 0.26 17.11
N THR A 52 3.22 0.14 16.46
CA THR A 52 2.03 0.93 16.80
C THR A 52 0.81 0.13 17.22
N CYS A 53 0.79 -1.20 17.05
CA CYS A 53 -0.38 -2.04 17.33
C CYS A 53 -0.87 -1.93 18.79
N GLY A 54 0.05 -1.79 19.75
CA GLY A 54 -0.27 -1.60 21.17
C GLY A 54 -0.52 -0.15 21.61
N LEU A 55 -0.45 0.83 20.70
CA LEU A 55 -0.62 2.24 21.04
C LEU A 55 -2.09 2.66 20.97
N SER A 56 -2.59 3.26 22.05
CA SER A 56 -3.92 3.87 22.10
C SER A 56 -3.97 5.28 21.48
N SER A 57 -2.82 5.93 21.30
CA SER A 57 -2.74 7.29 20.77
C SER A 57 -2.62 7.30 19.25
N ILE A 58 -3.67 7.74 18.57
CA ILE A 58 -3.68 7.95 17.11
C ILE A 58 -2.54 8.89 16.70
N THR A 59 -2.31 9.97 17.45
CA THR A 59 -1.21 10.91 17.19
C THR A 59 0.14 10.20 17.11
N LYS A 60 0.44 9.28 18.04
CA LYS A 60 1.69 8.50 18.01
C LYS A 60 1.75 7.55 16.81
N LYS A 61 0.61 7.02 16.35
CA LYS A 61 0.57 6.17 15.15
C LYS A 61 0.91 6.96 13.88
N ILE A 62 0.36 8.17 13.73
CA ILE A 62 0.55 8.99 12.52
C ILE A 62 1.87 9.78 12.51
N THR A 63 2.50 10.01 13.67
CA THR A 63 3.83 10.64 13.75
C THR A 63 4.98 9.64 13.71
N ASN A 64 4.69 8.35 13.55
CA ASN A 64 5.70 7.30 13.42
C ASN A 64 6.53 7.49 12.14
N LEU A 65 7.85 7.27 12.21
CA LEU A 65 8.74 7.48 11.07
C LEU A 65 8.45 6.56 9.87
N ASN A 66 8.01 5.32 10.10
CA ASN A 66 7.63 4.41 9.02
C ASN A 66 6.36 4.89 8.32
N TYR A 67 5.41 5.47 9.06
CA TYR A 67 4.22 6.10 8.50
C TYR A 67 4.57 7.30 7.60
N LEU A 68 5.44 8.18 8.08
CA LEU A 68 5.89 9.35 7.32
C LEU A 68 6.70 8.94 6.07
N LYS A 69 7.49 7.86 6.15
CA LYS A 69 8.18 7.30 4.98
C LYS A 69 7.20 6.77 3.93
N ILE A 70 6.11 6.13 4.34
CA ILE A 70 5.05 5.70 3.40
C ILE A 70 4.44 6.91 2.70
N ILE A 71 4.14 7.99 3.42
CA ILE A 71 3.65 9.24 2.79
C ILE A 71 4.69 9.81 1.82
N ALA A 72 5.97 9.79 2.18
CA ALA A 72 7.05 10.28 1.33
C ALA A 72 7.23 9.47 0.03
N MET A 73 6.70 8.25 -0.06
CA MET A 73 6.67 7.46 -1.32
C MET A 73 5.71 8.05 -2.36
N GLY A 74 4.81 8.95 -1.96
CA GLY A 74 3.93 9.71 -2.83
C GLY A 74 2.72 8.93 -3.34
N LYS A 75 2.00 9.49 -4.33
CA LYS A 75 0.70 9.01 -4.79
C LYS A 75 0.69 7.57 -5.30
N ALA A 76 1.83 7.05 -5.74
CA ALA A 76 1.96 5.70 -6.27
C ALA A 76 1.60 4.61 -5.23
N VAL A 77 1.67 4.88 -3.92
CA VAL A 77 1.31 3.89 -2.89
C VAL A 77 -0.16 3.94 -2.47
N VAL A 78 -0.96 4.87 -3.00
CA VAL A 78 -2.38 5.00 -2.63
C VAL A 78 -3.15 3.69 -2.83
N PRO A 79 -3.04 2.97 -3.97
CA PRO A 79 -3.68 1.67 -4.14
C PRO A 79 -3.26 0.66 -3.06
N LEU A 80 -1.96 0.61 -2.72
CA LEU A 80 -1.43 -0.30 -1.71
C LEU A 80 -2.01 -0.02 -0.32
N ILE A 81 -2.18 1.26 0.03
CA ILE A 81 -2.81 1.67 1.29
C ILE A 81 -4.28 1.27 1.31
N LEU A 82 -5.01 1.47 0.21
CA LEU A 82 -6.41 1.08 0.09
C LEU A 82 -6.59 -0.44 0.21
N TYR A 83 -5.73 -1.25 -0.44
CA TYR A 83 -5.72 -2.70 -0.26
C TYR A 83 -5.40 -3.09 1.18
N SER A 84 -4.44 -2.44 1.83
CA SER A 84 -4.14 -2.66 3.25
C SER A 84 -5.34 -2.33 4.12
N LEU A 85 -6.06 -1.24 3.83
CA LEU A 85 -7.25 -0.80 4.57
C LEU A 85 -8.41 -1.80 4.41
N ALA A 86 -8.57 -2.39 3.23
CA ALA A 86 -9.58 -3.41 2.96
C ALA A 86 -9.32 -4.72 3.72
N GLN A 87 -8.04 -5.14 3.83
CA GLN A 87 -7.68 -6.39 4.51
C GLN A 87 -7.58 -6.23 6.02
N GLN A 88 -6.96 -5.14 6.48
CA GLN A 88 -6.76 -4.85 7.89
C GLN A 88 -7.03 -3.35 8.12
N PRO A 89 -8.27 -2.99 8.50
CA PRO A 89 -8.63 -1.59 8.66
C PRO A 89 -7.84 -0.98 9.82
N ASP A 90 -6.98 -0.04 9.49
CA ASP A 90 -6.06 0.65 10.40
C ASP A 90 -6.08 2.16 10.10
N HIS A 91 -5.38 2.98 10.89
CA HIS A 91 -5.45 4.45 10.81
C HIS A 91 -4.69 5.07 9.61
N TRP A 92 -5.06 4.67 8.40
CA TRP A 92 -4.46 5.14 7.14
C TRP A 92 -5.07 6.44 6.60
N PHE A 93 -6.17 6.94 7.18
CA PHE A 93 -6.90 8.10 6.65
C PHE A 93 -6.05 9.36 6.50
N VAL A 94 -5.13 9.63 7.42
CA VAL A 94 -4.24 10.80 7.31
C VAL A 94 -3.27 10.66 6.13
N ALA A 95 -2.71 9.47 5.93
CA ALA A 95 -1.86 9.19 4.77
C ALA A 95 -2.66 9.31 3.47
N LEU A 96 -3.87 8.75 3.40
CA LEU A 96 -4.73 8.86 2.23
C LEU A 96 -5.05 10.33 1.90
N LYS A 97 -5.49 11.13 2.88
CA LYS A 97 -5.72 12.57 2.71
C LYS A 97 -4.47 13.31 2.23
N ALA A 98 -3.32 13.07 2.87
CA ALA A 98 -2.07 13.73 2.52
C ALA A 98 -1.57 13.38 1.10
N LEU A 99 -1.87 12.16 0.63
CA LEU A 99 -1.45 11.68 -0.68
C LEU A 99 -2.43 12.09 -1.78
N THR A 100 -3.73 12.03 -1.54
CA THR A 100 -4.75 12.22 -2.58
C THR A 100 -5.30 13.65 -2.62
N ASP A 101 -5.11 14.41 -1.54
CA ASP A 101 -5.76 15.70 -1.29
C ASP A 101 -7.30 15.60 -1.35
N GLN A 102 -7.83 14.40 -1.06
CA GLN A 102 -9.26 14.11 -1.01
C GLN A 102 -9.70 13.76 0.41
N ASP A 103 -10.97 13.98 0.70
CA ASP A 103 -11.59 13.56 1.96
C ASP A 103 -13.03 13.09 1.71
N PRO A 104 -13.24 11.80 1.36
CA PRO A 104 -14.56 11.23 1.16
C PRO A 104 -15.32 11.01 2.49
N THR A 105 -14.70 11.30 3.64
CA THR A 105 -15.27 11.03 4.97
C THR A 105 -16.00 12.25 5.52
N SER A 106 -17.08 12.01 6.27
CA SER A 106 -17.76 13.08 7.02
C SER A 106 -17.19 13.19 8.42
N PRO A 107 -17.16 14.39 9.05
CA PRO A 107 -16.74 14.53 10.46
C PRO A 107 -17.59 13.72 11.45
N LYS A 108 -18.78 13.29 11.03
CA LYS A 108 -19.70 12.46 11.82
C LYS A 108 -19.54 10.96 11.55
N SER A 109 -18.70 10.59 10.59
CA SER A 109 -18.55 9.19 10.18
C SER A 109 -17.93 8.37 11.31
N SER A 110 -18.49 7.18 11.53
CA SER A 110 -17.84 6.16 12.35
C SER A 110 -16.53 5.69 11.67
N PHE A 111 -15.69 4.96 12.40
CA PHE A 111 -14.47 4.40 11.82
C PHE A 111 -14.79 3.47 10.62
N GLU A 112 -15.80 2.63 10.75
CA GLU A 112 -16.24 1.71 9.70
C GLU A 112 -16.78 2.46 8.49
N GLU A 113 -17.59 3.50 8.71
CA GLU A 113 -18.09 4.37 7.63
C GLU A 113 -16.95 5.09 6.92
N ALA A 114 -15.92 5.52 7.66
CA ALA A 114 -14.74 6.15 7.09
C ALA A 114 -13.92 5.16 6.24
N VAL A 115 -13.76 3.91 6.69
CA VAL A 115 -13.14 2.84 5.89
C VAL A 115 -13.92 2.65 4.59
N GLU A 116 -15.23 2.44 4.67
CA GLU A 116 -16.05 2.18 3.48
C GLU A 116 -16.05 3.35 2.51
N ALA A 117 -16.10 4.60 3.00
CA ALA A 117 -16.02 5.78 2.17
C ALA A 117 -14.70 5.85 1.38
N TRP A 118 -13.57 5.50 2.01
CA TRP A 118 -12.27 5.45 1.33
C TRP A 118 -12.18 4.30 0.32
N LEU A 119 -12.73 3.12 0.65
CA LEU A 119 -12.76 1.99 -0.28
C LEU A 119 -13.66 2.29 -1.48
N SER A 120 -14.86 2.84 -1.24
CA SER A 120 -15.78 3.27 -2.29
C SER A 120 -15.17 4.33 -3.20
N TRP A 121 -14.48 5.32 -2.63
CA TRP A 121 -13.72 6.31 -3.41
C TRP A 121 -12.62 5.64 -4.24
N GLY A 122 -11.85 4.72 -3.65
CA GLY A 122 -10.82 3.96 -4.36
C GLY A 122 -11.36 3.18 -5.56
N ARG A 123 -12.55 2.57 -5.44
CA ARG A 123 -13.23 1.89 -6.55
C ARG A 123 -13.69 2.85 -7.63
N GLN A 124 -14.23 4.02 -7.26
CA GLN A 124 -14.67 5.05 -8.20
C GLN A 124 -13.51 5.60 -9.04
N GLU A 125 -12.34 5.76 -8.43
CA GLU A 125 -11.11 6.22 -9.09
C GLU A 125 -10.39 5.10 -9.87
N GLY A 126 -10.90 3.85 -9.83
CA GLY A 126 -10.26 2.70 -10.48
C GLY A 126 -8.93 2.28 -9.85
N LEU A 127 -8.71 2.59 -8.57
CA LEU A 127 -7.48 2.27 -7.83
C LEU A 127 -7.54 0.89 -7.17
N ILE A 128 -8.74 0.39 -6.89
CA ILE A 128 -9.03 -0.95 -6.35
C ILE A 128 -10.31 -1.49 -7.01
N ASP A 129 -10.45 -2.83 -7.06
CA ASP A 129 -11.64 -3.53 -7.57
C ASP A 129 -12.75 -3.73 -6.51
#